data_AF-A0A972DKT8-F1
#
_entry.id   AF-A0A972DKT8-F1
#
_cell.length_a   1.000
_cell.length_b   1.000
_cell.length_c   1.000
_cell.angle_alpha   90.00
_cell.angle_beta   90.00
_cell.angle_gamma   90.00
#
_symmetry.space_group_name_H-M   'P 1'
#
loop_
_entity.id
_entity.type
_entity.pdbx_description
1 polymer ?
#
loop_
_entity_poly.entity_id
_entity_poly.type
_entity_poly.pdbx_seq_one_letter_code
_entity_poly.pdbx_strand_id
1 'polypeptide(L)'
;MTDATPDKGATTEIGVILFALLFPTLVTLLYFVALASAAPAIQQTAYALGKCIQFGLPACWVFAAGRRLSRPTRPTRSGLAMNLIFGAAVVGLAMGLYRFWLHPSGYLAPTSPAGQAILEKVHGFGVDGVWKYAALGTFYAVIHSGLEEYYWRWFVFGQLRRAMPILAAILVSSLGFMAHHVILLGVYFEWALAPTALFSLAVAVGGGVWAWLYHQSGSLFGPWLSHMLVDAGIFLVGYDLVRGTF
;
A
#
# COMPACT_ATOMS: atom_id res chain seq x y z
N MET A 1 41.45 3.87 22.59
CA MET A 1 40.56 3.21 21.60
C MET A 1 39.58 2.35 22.39
N THR A 2 38.40 2.87 22.68
CA THR A 2 37.32 2.09 23.28
C THR A 2 36.55 1.44 22.13
N ASP A 3 36.80 0.15 21.90
CA ASP A 3 35.93 -0.67 21.06
C ASP A 3 34.56 -0.76 21.73
N ALA A 4 33.67 0.16 21.34
CA ALA A 4 32.25 0.04 21.61
C ALA A 4 31.73 -1.08 20.72
N THR A 5 31.68 -2.29 21.26
CA THR A 5 30.91 -3.38 20.63
C THR A 5 29.47 -2.89 20.49
N PRO A 6 28.91 -2.82 19.27
CA PRO A 6 27.56 -2.33 19.08
C PRO A 6 26.59 -3.23 19.84
N ASP A 7 25.65 -2.62 20.55
CA ASP A 7 24.56 -3.35 21.21
C ASP A 7 23.86 -4.22 20.16
N LYS A 8 23.96 -5.54 20.33
CA LYS A 8 23.36 -6.53 19.42
C LYS A 8 21.85 -6.33 19.29
N GLY A 9 21.20 -5.78 20.33
CA GLY A 9 19.79 -5.39 20.30
C GLY A 9 19.50 -4.30 19.28
N ALA A 10 20.23 -3.18 19.36
CA ALA A 10 20.09 -2.04 18.45
C ALA A 10 20.39 -2.42 16.98
N THR A 11 21.41 -3.24 16.75
CA THR A 11 21.77 -3.70 15.39
C THR A 11 20.65 -4.54 14.77
N THR A 12 20.03 -5.41 15.57
CA THR A 12 18.91 -6.26 15.11
C THR A 12 17.67 -5.43 14.78
N GLU A 13 17.37 -4.40 15.59
CA GLU A 13 16.24 -3.50 15.35
C GLU A 13 16.36 -2.72 14.05
N ILE A 14 17.54 -2.15 13.79
CA ILE A 14 17.80 -1.43 12.54
C ILE A 14 17.65 -2.39 11.36
N GLY A 15 18.19 -3.60 11.45
CA GLY A 15 18.05 -4.63 10.41
C GLY A 15 16.60 -4.94 10.07
N VAL A 16 15.73 -5.10 11.08
CA VAL A 16 14.30 -5.38 10.88
C VAL A 16 13.57 -4.18 10.30
N ILE A 17 13.88 -2.95 10.73
CA ILE A 17 13.29 -1.74 10.16
C ILE A 17 13.67 -1.61 8.68
N LEU A 18 14.94 -1.81 8.33
CA LEU A 18 15.41 -1.76 6.94
C LEU A 18 14.77 -2.85 6.09
N PHE A 19 14.70 -4.08 6.61
CA PHE A 19 13.98 -5.16 5.93
C PHE A 19 12.53 -4.77 5.69
N ALA A 20 11.81 -4.27 6.71
CA ALA A 20 10.41 -3.91 6.58
C ALA A 20 10.17 -2.74 5.61
N LEU A 21 11.11 -1.79 5.52
CA LEU A 21 11.03 -0.69 4.55
C LEU A 21 11.24 -1.15 3.11
N LEU A 22 12.18 -2.06 2.88
CA LEU A 22 12.61 -2.46 1.53
C LEU A 22 11.85 -3.65 0.97
N PHE A 23 11.41 -4.56 1.83
CA PHE A 23 10.85 -5.85 1.43
C PHE A 23 9.63 -5.73 0.51
N PRO A 24 8.63 -4.85 0.76
CA PRO A 24 7.50 -4.68 -0.16
C PRO A 24 7.94 -4.27 -1.57
N THR A 25 8.97 -3.43 -1.68
CA THR A 25 9.54 -3.02 -2.98
C THR A 25 10.23 -4.18 -3.67
N LEU A 26 11.01 -4.99 -2.95
CA LEU A 26 11.66 -6.18 -3.49
C LEU A 26 10.63 -7.22 -3.97
N VAL A 27 9.56 -7.45 -3.22
CA VAL A 27 8.46 -8.35 -3.62
C VAL A 27 7.75 -7.80 -4.86
N THR A 28 7.55 -6.48 -4.95
CA THR A 28 6.90 -5.86 -6.10
C THR A 28 7.77 -5.93 -7.35
N LEU A 29 9.08 -5.71 -7.23
CA LEU A 29 10.05 -5.92 -8.32
C LEU A 29 10.08 -7.38 -8.77
N LEU A 30 10.11 -8.32 -7.83
CA LEU A 30 10.09 -9.75 -8.14
C LEU A 30 8.82 -10.11 -8.93
N TYR A 31 7.66 -9.69 -8.45
CA TYR A 31 6.36 -10.05 -9.03
C TYR A 31 6.08 -9.36 -10.36
N PHE A 32 6.23 -8.02 -10.44
CA PHE A 32 5.85 -7.24 -11.62
C PHE A 32 6.94 -7.14 -12.69
N VAL A 33 8.22 -7.33 -12.33
CA VAL A 33 9.34 -7.12 -13.27
C VAL A 33 10.06 -8.44 -13.54
N ALA A 34 10.64 -9.06 -12.52
CA ALA A 34 11.46 -10.26 -12.72
C ALA A 34 10.65 -11.50 -13.16
N LEU A 35 9.42 -11.63 -12.67
CA LEU A 35 8.52 -12.73 -13.00
C LEU A 35 7.42 -12.36 -14.00
N ALA A 36 7.51 -11.21 -14.67
CA ALA A 36 6.48 -10.71 -15.57
C ALA A 36 6.08 -11.73 -16.65
N SER A 37 7.06 -12.46 -17.20
CA SER A 37 6.87 -13.50 -18.22
C SER A 37 6.81 -14.93 -17.66
N ALA A 38 6.83 -15.10 -16.34
CA ALA A 38 6.74 -16.42 -15.72
C ALA A 38 5.30 -16.94 -15.75
N ALA A 39 5.13 -18.26 -15.63
CA ALA A 39 3.80 -18.86 -15.56
C ALA A 39 2.96 -18.26 -14.41
N PRO A 40 1.62 -18.11 -14.57
CA PRO A 40 0.77 -17.50 -13.55
C PRO A 40 0.90 -18.11 -12.15
N ALA A 41 1.05 -19.44 -12.07
CA ALA A 41 1.25 -20.15 -10.81
C ALA A 41 2.53 -19.71 -10.07
N ILE A 42 3.62 -19.44 -10.80
CA ILE A 42 4.89 -18.97 -10.23
C ILE A 42 4.73 -17.54 -9.71
N GLN A 43 4.13 -16.66 -10.50
CA GLN A 43 3.85 -15.28 -10.08
C GLN A 43 2.97 -15.24 -8.83
N GLN A 44 1.86 -15.97 -8.82
CA GLN A 44 0.93 -16.04 -7.70
C GLN A 44 1.57 -16.63 -6.44
N THR A 45 2.41 -17.66 -6.59
CA THR A 45 3.15 -18.25 -5.46
C THR A 45 4.13 -17.25 -4.87
N ALA A 46 4.93 -16.56 -5.70
CA ALA A 46 5.86 -15.54 -5.24
C ALA A 46 5.14 -14.38 -4.53
N TYR A 47 4.01 -13.93 -5.07
CA TYR A 47 3.16 -12.91 -4.46
C TYR A 47 2.62 -13.36 -3.09
N ALA A 48 2.03 -14.57 -3.02
CA ALA A 48 1.46 -15.10 -1.80
C ALA A 48 2.52 -15.27 -0.70
N LEU A 49 3.66 -15.87 -1.01
CA LEU A 49 4.79 -16.00 -0.08
C LEU A 49 5.30 -14.63 0.38
N GLY A 50 5.47 -13.70 -0.55
CA GLY A 50 5.87 -12.32 -0.26
C GLY A 50 4.90 -11.64 0.72
N LYS A 51 3.59 -11.71 0.46
CA LYS A 51 2.58 -11.11 1.35
C LYS A 51 2.50 -11.83 2.70
N CYS A 52 2.67 -13.15 2.75
CA CYS A 52 2.75 -13.91 4.01
C CYS A 52 3.95 -13.48 4.86
N ILE A 53 5.13 -13.31 4.26
CA ILE A 53 6.31 -12.82 4.97
C ILE A 53 6.10 -11.37 5.41
N GLN A 54 5.60 -10.51 4.51
CA GLN A 54 5.36 -9.09 4.80
C GLN A 54 4.43 -8.95 6.01
N PHE A 55 3.24 -9.55 5.96
CA PHE A 55 2.25 -9.39 7.02
C PHE A 55 2.48 -10.30 8.24
N GLY A 56 3.27 -11.37 8.10
CA GLY A 56 3.73 -12.19 9.22
C GLY A 56 4.82 -11.52 10.06
N LEU A 57 5.69 -10.72 9.43
CA LEU A 57 6.86 -10.10 10.07
C LEU A 57 6.52 -9.35 11.38
N PRO A 58 5.52 -8.44 11.43
CA PRO A 58 5.26 -7.70 12.66
C PRO A 58 4.86 -8.58 13.85
N ALA A 59 4.09 -9.64 13.58
CA ALA A 59 3.66 -10.58 14.62
C ALA A 59 4.87 -11.40 15.10
N CYS A 60 5.63 -12.01 14.18
CA CYS A 60 6.83 -12.78 14.51
C CYS A 60 7.83 -11.93 15.30
N TRP A 61 8.05 -10.67 14.93
CA TRP A 61 8.95 -9.77 15.63
C TRP A 61 8.49 -9.46 17.05
N VAL A 62 7.21 -9.09 17.24
CA VAL A 62 6.68 -8.75 18.57
C VAL A 62 6.71 -9.96 19.51
N PHE A 63 6.39 -11.15 19.01
CA PHE A 63 6.46 -12.38 19.81
C PHE A 63 7.90 -12.81 20.11
N ALA A 64 8.79 -12.83 19.12
CA ALA A 64 10.16 -13.32 19.29
C ALA A 64 11.07 -12.35 20.05
N ALA A 65 10.93 -11.04 19.82
CA ALA A 65 11.77 -10.04 20.48
C ALA A 65 11.26 -9.68 21.90
N GLY A 66 10.07 -10.15 22.32
CA GLY A 66 9.45 -9.76 23.58
C GLY A 66 9.11 -8.27 23.69
N ARG A 67 9.15 -7.54 22.57
CA ARG A 67 9.02 -6.08 22.52
C ARG A 67 7.57 -5.67 22.33
N ARG A 68 7.09 -4.78 23.20
CA ARG A 68 5.72 -4.27 23.11
C ARG A 68 5.70 -3.01 22.25
N LEU A 69 5.18 -3.09 21.03
CA LEU A 69 4.63 -1.90 20.35
C LEU A 69 3.43 -1.37 21.14
N SER A 70 3.17 -0.07 21.05
CA SER A 70 1.97 0.51 21.65
C SER A 70 0.74 -0.21 21.09
N ARG A 71 -0.17 -0.64 21.97
CA ARG A 71 -1.45 -1.21 21.54
C ARG A 71 -2.27 -0.10 20.88
N PRO A 72 -2.89 -0.33 19.71
CA PRO A 72 -3.80 0.64 19.12
C PRO A 72 -4.91 1.02 20.10
N THR A 73 -5.20 2.31 20.18
CA THR A 73 -6.30 2.83 21.00
C THR A 73 -7.62 2.70 20.26
N ARG A 74 -8.74 2.80 21.00
CA ARG A 74 -10.07 2.87 20.41
C ARG A 74 -10.23 4.19 19.62
N PRO A 75 -10.94 4.18 18.50
CA PRO A 75 -11.15 5.39 17.72
C PRO A 75 -12.04 6.41 18.46
N THR A 76 -11.80 7.70 18.20
CA THR A 76 -12.66 8.80 18.64
C THR A 76 -13.53 9.28 17.47
N ARG A 77 -14.71 9.85 17.73
CA ARG A 77 -15.60 10.37 16.68
C ARG A 77 -14.90 11.43 15.80
N SER A 78 -14.16 12.35 16.41
CA SER A 78 -13.40 13.37 15.69
C SER A 78 -12.29 12.75 14.82
N GLY A 79 -11.57 11.75 15.34
CA GLY A 79 -10.55 11.04 14.58
C GLY A 79 -11.13 10.31 13.37
N LEU A 80 -12.27 9.64 13.53
CA LEU A 80 -13.00 9.01 12.43
C LEU A 80 -13.46 10.02 11.38
N ALA A 81 -14.05 11.14 11.81
CA ALA A 81 -14.53 12.18 10.92
C ALA A 81 -13.38 12.78 10.07
N MET A 82 -12.24 13.10 10.68
CA MET A 82 -11.08 13.62 9.95
C MET A 82 -10.55 12.64 8.89
N ASN A 83 -10.46 11.35 9.24
CA ASN A 83 -10.01 10.31 8.31
C ASN A 83 -11.03 10.07 7.19
N LEU A 84 -12.32 10.09 7.51
CA LEU A 84 -13.41 9.97 6.53
C LEU A 84 -13.38 11.13 5.53
N ILE A 85 -13.24 12.37 6.01
CA ILE A 85 -13.13 13.56 5.16
C ILE A 85 -11.90 13.45 4.25
N PHE A 86 -10.75 13.07 4.81
CA PHE A 86 -9.53 12.91 4.02
C PHE A 86 -9.68 11.84 2.93
N GLY A 87 -10.16 10.64 3.29
CA GLY A 87 -10.40 9.55 2.33
C GLY A 87 -11.40 9.95 1.25
N ALA A 88 -12.51 10.58 1.62
CA ALA A 88 -13.51 11.06 0.67
C ALA A 88 -12.95 12.14 -0.27
N ALA A 89 -12.10 13.05 0.22
CA ALA A 89 -11.43 14.04 -0.61
C ALA A 89 -10.46 13.40 -1.61
N VAL A 90 -9.68 12.40 -1.18
CA VAL A 90 -8.78 11.65 -2.06
C VAL A 90 -9.57 10.88 -3.13
N VAL A 91 -10.67 10.21 -2.76
CA VAL A 91 -11.56 9.55 -3.72
C VAL A 91 -12.14 10.56 -4.71
N GLY A 92 -12.64 11.70 -4.24
CA GLY A 92 -13.16 12.76 -5.11
C GLY A 92 -12.11 13.28 -6.11
N LEU A 93 -10.88 13.51 -5.64
CA LEU A 93 -9.76 13.91 -6.50
C LEU A 93 -9.40 12.82 -7.52
N ALA A 94 -9.33 11.56 -7.10
CA ALA A 94 -9.05 10.43 -7.98
C ALA A 94 -10.13 10.29 -9.07
N MET A 95 -11.41 10.41 -8.71
CA MET A 95 -12.52 10.41 -9.67
C MET A 95 -12.45 11.58 -10.64
N GLY A 96 -12.08 12.78 -10.14
CA GLY A 96 -11.85 13.95 -10.99
C GLY A 96 -10.72 13.73 -11.99
N LEU A 97 -9.56 13.26 -11.54
CA LEU A 97 -8.41 12.94 -12.40
C LEU A 97 -8.76 11.85 -13.43
N TYR A 98 -9.52 10.84 -13.01
CA TYR A 98 -10.02 9.82 -13.92
C TYR A 98 -10.92 10.42 -15.00
N ARG A 99 -11.99 11.12 -14.60
CA ARG A 99 -13.02 11.64 -15.50
C ARG A 99 -12.53 12.71 -16.46
N PHE A 100 -11.68 13.62 -15.98
CA PHE A 100 -11.27 14.80 -16.73
C PHE A 100 -9.91 14.66 -17.41
N TRP A 101 -9.12 13.63 -17.10
CA TRP A 101 -7.81 13.42 -17.70
C TRP A 101 -7.57 11.98 -18.18
N LEU A 102 -7.52 10.98 -17.29
CA LEU A 102 -7.09 9.62 -17.68
C LEU A 102 -8.04 8.93 -18.67
N HIS A 103 -9.35 9.08 -18.47
CA HIS A 103 -10.35 8.51 -19.38
C HIS A 103 -10.35 9.19 -20.76
N PRO A 104 -10.51 10.53 -20.89
CA PRO A 104 -10.57 11.19 -22.21
C PRO A 104 -9.25 11.17 -22.99
N SER A 105 -8.10 11.07 -22.30
CA SER A 105 -6.80 10.93 -22.97
C SER A 105 -6.57 9.54 -23.59
N GLY A 106 -7.43 8.56 -23.28
CA GLY A 106 -7.28 7.17 -23.74
C GLY A 106 -6.21 6.37 -23.00
N TYR A 107 -5.57 6.92 -21.95
CA TYR A 107 -4.55 6.21 -21.18
C TYR A 107 -5.04 4.86 -20.63
N LEU A 108 -6.30 4.81 -20.18
CA LEU A 108 -6.93 3.60 -19.62
C LEU A 108 -7.95 2.95 -20.59
N ALA A 109 -7.93 3.33 -21.88
CA ALA A 109 -8.83 2.71 -22.85
C ALA A 109 -8.56 1.20 -22.94
N PRO A 110 -9.57 0.34 -23.22
CA PRO A 110 -9.35 -1.09 -23.34
C PRO A 110 -8.26 -1.48 -24.35
N THR A 111 -8.03 -0.66 -25.38
CA THR A 111 -6.99 -0.86 -26.40
C THR A 111 -5.62 -0.29 -26.04
N SER A 112 -5.50 0.46 -24.93
CA SER A 112 -4.22 0.98 -24.47
C SER A 112 -3.39 -0.12 -23.80
N PRO A 113 -2.05 0.02 -23.73
CA PRO A 113 -1.20 -0.94 -23.01
C PRO A 113 -1.62 -1.12 -21.55
N ALA A 114 -1.96 -0.02 -20.86
CA ALA A 114 -2.43 -0.06 -19.47
C ALA A 114 -3.78 -0.78 -19.34
N GLY A 115 -4.73 -0.51 -20.24
CA GLY A 115 -6.05 -1.14 -20.25
C GLY A 115 -5.95 -2.65 -20.50
N GLN A 116 -5.14 -3.08 -21.46
CA GLN A 116 -4.85 -4.49 -21.72
C GLN A 116 -4.21 -5.16 -20.50
N ALA A 117 -3.19 -4.54 -19.88
CA ALA A 117 -2.55 -5.07 -18.69
C ALA A 117 -3.54 -5.25 -17.52
N ILE A 118 -4.48 -4.32 -17.32
CA ILE A 118 -5.53 -4.43 -16.31
C ILE A 118 -6.46 -5.60 -16.62
N LEU A 119 -6.93 -5.72 -17.87
CA LEU A 119 -7.81 -6.80 -18.31
C LEU A 119 -7.15 -8.18 -18.15
N GLU A 120 -5.91 -8.32 -18.62
CA GLU A 120 -5.11 -9.53 -18.45
C GLU A 120 -4.93 -9.88 -16.96
N LYS A 121 -4.73 -8.89 -16.09
CA LYS A 121 -4.60 -9.13 -14.66
C LYS A 121 -5.90 -9.62 -14.04
N VAL A 122 -7.03 -9.00 -14.37
CA VAL A 122 -8.36 -9.38 -13.89
C VAL A 122 -8.70 -10.80 -14.35
N HIS A 123 -8.50 -11.11 -15.63
CA HIS A 123 -8.69 -12.46 -16.16
C HIS A 123 -7.70 -13.47 -15.56
N GLY A 124 -6.45 -13.08 -15.32
CA GLY A 124 -5.43 -13.91 -14.67
C GLY A 124 -5.75 -14.28 -13.22
N PHE A 125 -6.64 -13.53 -12.57
CA PHE A 125 -7.23 -13.88 -11.26
C PHE A 125 -8.49 -14.74 -11.37
N GLY A 126 -8.93 -15.11 -12.58
CA GLY A 126 -10.17 -15.86 -12.81
C GLY A 126 -11.43 -15.06 -12.50
N VAL A 127 -11.35 -13.72 -12.56
CA VAL A 127 -12.49 -12.81 -12.37
C VAL A 127 -13.22 -12.65 -13.70
N ASP A 128 -14.29 -13.43 -13.85
CA ASP A 128 -15.11 -13.56 -15.07
C ASP A 128 -16.54 -13.03 -14.87
N GLY A 129 -16.78 -12.25 -13.81
CA GLY A 129 -18.11 -11.70 -13.52
C GLY A 129 -18.12 -10.70 -12.38
N VAL A 130 -19.19 -9.90 -12.33
CA VAL A 130 -19.36 -8.78 -11.40
C VAL A 130 -19.21 -9.19 -9.93
N TRP A 131 -19.68 -10.37 -9.54
CA TRP A 131 -19.60 -10.82 -8.15
C TRP A 131 -18.18 -11.21 -7.73
N LYS A 132 -17.41 -11.85 -8.61
CA LYS A 132 -15.99 -12.13 -8.36
C LYS A 132 -15.19 -10.82 -8.29
N TYR A 133 -15.51 -9.85 -9.15
CA TYR A 133 -14.89 -8.54 -9.12
C TYR A 133 -15.20 -7.79 -7.82
N ALA A 134 -16.47 -7.76 -7.40
CA ALA A 134 -16.89 -7.15 -6.14
C ALA A 134 -16.25 -7.83 -4.92
N ALA A 135 -16.13 -9.16 -4.93
CA ALA A 135 -15.43 -9.90 -3.88
C ALA A 135 -13.94 -9.54 -3.82
N LEU A 136 -13.26 -9.46 -4.97
CA LEU A 136 -11.87 -9.03 -5.06
C LEU A 136 -11.69 -7.60 -4.53
N GLY A 137 -12.52 -6.66 -4.99
CA GLY A 137 -12.48 -5.27 -4.55
C GLY A 137 -12.74 -5.11 -3.06
N THR A 138 -13.70 -5.86 -2.51
CA THR A 138 -13.98 -5.86 -1.06
C THR A 138 -12.81 -6.44 -0.28
N PHE A 139 -12.18 -7.51 -0.77
CA PHE A 139 -11.00 -8.08 -0.13
C PHE A 139 -9.85 -7.06 -0.06
N TYR A 140 -9.55 -6.38 -1.15
CA TYR A 140 -8.50 -5.35 -1.16
C TYR A 140 -8.87 -4.17 -0.26
N ALA A 141 -10.05 -3.59 -0.46
CA ALA A 141 -10.47 -2.42 0.31
C ALA A 141 -10.57 -2.68 1.81
N VAL A 142 -11.02 -3.86 2.24
CA VAL A 142 -11.26 -4.14 3.67
C VAL A 142 -10.06 -4.84 4.31
N ILE A 143 -9.67 -6.00 3.76
CA ILE A 143 -8.68 -6.88 4.38
C ILE A 143 -7.27 -6.42 4.04
N HIS A 144 -6.98 -6.17 2.77
CA HIS A 144 -5.63 -5.78 2.35
C HIS A 144 -5.23 -4.44 2.93
N SER A 145 -6.05 -3.41 2.80
CA SER A 145 -5.79 -2.09 3.39
C SER A 145 -5.58 -2.17 4.91
N GLY A 146 -6.33 -3.03 5.61
CA GLY A 146 -6.16 -3.26 7.04
C GLY A 146 -4.82 -3.91 7.40
N LEU A 147 -4.38 -4.90 6.62
CA LEU A 147 -3.06 -5.50 6.74
C LEU A 147 -1.95 -4.49 6.42
N GLU A 148 -2.18 -3.59 5.47
CA GLU A 148 -1.25 -2.51 5.14
C GLU A 148 -1.14 -1.48 6.26
N GLU A 149 -2.24 -1.05 6.88
CA GLU A 149 -2.19 -0.18 8.07
C GLU A 149 -1.47 -0.85 9.24
N TYR A 150 -1.73 -2.14 9.45
CA TYR A 150 -1.03 -2.94 10.44
C TYR A 150 0.49 -3.00 10.17
N TYR A 151 0.89 -3.17 8.92
CA TYR A 151 2.29 -3.23 8.56
C TYR A 151 2.97 -1.86 8.61
N TRP A 152 2.41 -0.88 7.92
CA TRP A 152 3.07 0.40 7.70
C TRP A 152 2.89 1.37 8.87
N ARG A 153 1.65 1.51 9.37
CA ARG A 153 1.33 2.51 10.39
C ARG A 153 1.61 1.97 11.79
N TRP A 154 1.18 0.74 12.08
CA TRP A 154 1.45 0.16 13.40
C TRP A 154 2.89 -0.31 13.57
N PHE A 155 3.43 -1.08 12.61
CA PHE A 155 4.76 -1.68 12.75
C PHE A 155 5.90 -0.79 12.27
N VAL A 156 5.99 -0.49 10.96
CA VAL A 156 7.12 0.26 10.38
C VAL A 156 7.23 1.65 11.00
N PHE A 157 6.18 2.46 10.94
CA PHE A 157 6.16 3.78 11.56
C PHE A 157 6.30 3.70 13.10
N GLY A 158 5.66 2.71 13.74
CA GLY A 158 5.77 2.50 15.18
C GLY A 158 7.18 2.20 15.66
N GLN A 159 7.98 1.50 14.86
CA GLN A 159 9.40 1.26 15.12
C GLN A 159 10.23 2.51 14.79
N LEU A 160 10.00 3.17 13.66
CA LEU A 160 10.73 4.38 13.27
C LEU A 160 10.59 5.50 14.30
N ARG A 161 9.38 5.79 14.80
CA ARG A 161 9.15 6.88 15.76
C ARG A 161 9.82 6.67 17.13
N ARG A 162 10.39 5.49 17.38
CA ARG A 162 11.22 5.19 18.57
C ARG A 162 12.71 5.47 18.32
N ALA A 163 13.13 5.41 17.06
CA ALA A 163 14.51 5.53 16.64
C ALA A 163 14.84 6.93 16.08
N MET A 164 13.84 7.72 15.68
CA MET A 164 14.04 9.04 15.08
C MET A 164 12.91 10.03 15.42
N PRO A 165 13.11 11.34 15.21
CA PRO A 165 12.08 12.36 15.40
C PRO A 165 10.81 12.07 14.59
N ILE A 166 9.66 12.49 15.11
CA ILE A 166 8.35 12.14 14.55
C ILE A 166 8.20 12.50 13.07
N LEU A 167 8.69 13.66 12.65
CA LEU A 167 8.63 14.10 11.26
C LEU A 167 9.47 13.19 10.35
N ALA A 168 10.67 12.82 10.79
CA ALA A 168 11.51 11.87 10.06
C ALA A 168 10.83 10.50 9.95
N ALA A 169 10.20 10.01 11.02
CA ALA A 169 9.47 8.75 11.01
C ALA A 169 8.28 8.78 10.04
N ILE A 170 7.53 9.89 9.99
CA ILE A 170 6.44 10.10 9.01
C ILE A 170 7.01 10.06 7.60
N LEU A 171 8.06 10.84 7.31
CA LEU A 171 8.64 10.91 5.98
C LEU A 171 9.20 9.57 5.51
N VAL A 172 10.03 8.91 6.32
CA VAL A 172 10.68 7.64 5.97
C VAL A 172 9.67 6.53 5.76
N SER A 173 8.67 6.38 6.66
CA SER A 173 7.63 5.37 6.50
C SER A 173 6.78 5.60 5.25
N SER A 174 6.48 6.86 4.93
CA SER A 174 5.67 7.22 3.77
C SER A 174 6.42 7.06 2.45
N LEU A 175 7.72 7.35 2.43
CA LEU A 175 8.57 7.07 1.28
C LEU A 175 8.75 5.57 1.05
N GLY A 176 8.89 4.77 2.12
CA GLY A 176 8.87 3.31 2.02
C GLY A 176 7.54 2.77 1.47
N PHE A 177 6.42 3.33 1.95
CA PHE A 177 5.09 3.00 1.44
C PHE A 177 4.94 3.38 -0.05
N MET A 178 5.47 4.53 -0.47
CA MET A 178 5.49 4.93 -1.87
C MET A 178 6.40 4.05 -2.73
N ALA A 179 7.55 3.58 -2.23
CA ALA A 179 8.59 2.97 -3.05
C ALA A 179 8.11 1.76 -3.88
N HIS A 180 7.27 0.90 -3.30
CA HIS A 180 6.70 -0.22 -4.06
C HIS A 180 5.59 0.22 -5.02
N HIS A 181 4.87 1.30 -4.71
CA HIS A 181 3.90 1.91 -5.62
C HIS A 181 4.58 2.55 -6.84
N VAL A 182 5.80 3.07 -6.72
CA VAL A 182 6.58 3.57 -7.87
C VAL A 182 6.73 2.48 -8.92
N ILE A 183 7.02 1.24 -8.50
CA ILE A 183 7.17 0.11 -9.41
C ILE A 183 5.83 -0.27 -10.03
N LEU A 184 4.78 -0.41 -9.21
CA LEU A 184 3.44 -0.73 -9.66
C LEU A 184 2.94 0.31 -10.69
N LEU A 185 2.99 1.59 -10.34
CA LEU A 185 2.56 2.70 -11.18
C LEU A 185 3.43 2.83 -12.42
N GLY A 186 4.75 2.66 -12.28
CA GLY A 186 5.68 2.66 -13.40
C GLY A 186 5.33 1.60 -14.43
N VAL A 187 5.00 0.37 -14.01
CA VAL A 187 4.57 -0.68 -14.94
C VAL A 187 3.28 -0.31 -15.67
N TYR A 188 2.25 0.15 -14.96
CA TYR A 188 0.95 0.46 -15.58
C TYR A 188 0.94 1.78 -16.38
N PHE A 189 1.81 2.73 -16.07
CA PHE A 189 1.98 3.97 -16.84
C PHE A 189 3.16 3.90 -17.82
N GLU A 190 3.69 2.71 -18.11
CA GLU A 190 4.79 2.50 -19.06
C GLU A 190 6.03 3.37 -18.75
N TRP A 191 6.29 3.59 -17.46
CA TRP A 191 7.35 4.43 -16.91
C TRP A 191 7.29 5.89 -17.34
N ALA A 192 6.13 6.35 -17.83
CA ALA A 192 5.90 7.75 -18.14
C ALA A 192 6.10 8.60 -16.88
N LEU A 193 7.07 9.50 -16.92
CA LEU A 193 7.54 10.23 -15.74
C LEU A 193 6.42 11.03 -15.06
N ALA A 194 5.64 11.79 -15.82
CA ALA A 194 4.62 12.69 -15.27
C ALA A 194 3.53 11.96 -14.45
N PRO A 195 2.78 10.99 -15.01
CA PRO A 195 1.76 10.27 -14.23
C PRO A 195 2.38 9.41 -13.13
N THR A 196 3.50 8.72 -13.40
CA THR A 196 4.17 7.89 -12.39
C THR A 196 4.61 8.71 -11.18
N ALA A 197 5.25 9.86 -11.41
CA ALA A 197 5.68 10.75 -10.33
C ALA A 197 4.49 11.34 -9.58
N LEU A 198 3.47 11.85 -10.30
CA LEU A 198 2.28 12.44 -9.67
C LEU A 198 1.58 11.45 -8.74
N PHE A 199 1.26 10.26 -9.22
CA PHE A 199 0.53 9.26 -8.42
C PHE A 199 1.41 8.67 -7.31
N SER A 200 2.73 8.50 -7.54
CA SER A 200 3.64 8.07 -6.46
C SER A 200 3.74 9.12 -5.34
N LEU A 201 3.89 10.40 -5.70
CA LEU A 201 3.90 11.48 -4.71
C LEU A 201 2.57 11.58 -3.97
N ALA A 202 1.44 11.37 -4.65
CA ALA A 202 0.14 11.29 -4.00
C ALA A 202 0.06 10.15 -2.97
N VAL A 203 0.63 8.97 -3.29
CA VAL A 203 0.74 7.85 -2.35
C VAL A 203 1.61 8.22 -1.14
N ALA A 204 2.75 8.89 -1.34
CA ALA A 204 3.58 9.35 -0.23
C ALA A 204 2.85 10.36 0.67
N VAL A 205 2.13 11.31 0.07
CA VAL A 205 1.32 12.29 0.82
C VAL A 205 0.22 11.58 1.61
N GLY A 206 -0.51 10.64 0.99
CA GLY A 206 -1.52 9.82 1.65
C GLY A 206 -0.96 9.05 2.85
N GLY A 207 0.15 8.34 2.63
CA GLY A 207 0.88 7.63 3.70
C GLY A 207 1.31 8.55 4.84
N GLY A 208 1.76 9.77 4.51
CA GLY A 208 2.19 10.77 5.49
C GLY A 208 1.04 11.30 6.33
N VAL A 209 -0.09 11.62 5.70
CA VAL A 209 -1.31 12.05 6.39
C VAL A 209 -1.84 10.93 7.29
N TRP A 210 -1.88 9.68 6.83
CA TRP A 210 -2.28 8.54 7.65
C TRP A 210 -1.34 8.30 8.83
N ALA A 211 -0.02 8.40 8.65
CA ALA A 211 0.95 8.30 9.73
C ALA A 211 0.78 9.43 10.76
N TRP A 212 0.52 10.66 10.31
CA TRP A 212 0.21 11.79 11.19
C TRP A 212 -1.10 11.57 11.96
N LEU A 213 -2.20 11.20 11.29
CA LEU A 213 -3.49 10.92 11.94
C LEU A 213 -3.40 9.76 12.93
N TYR A 214 -2.62 8.73 12.61
CA TYR A 214 -2.32 7.63 13.53
C TYR A 214 -1.52 8.11 14.74
N HIS A 215 -0.52 8.98 14.56
CA HIS A 215 0.24 9.55 15.66
C HIS A 215 -0.64 10.36 16.62
N GLN A 216 -1.52 11.21 16.07
CA GLN A 216 -2.42 12.06 16.86
C GLN A 216 -3.47 11.25 17.63
N SER A 217 -4.00 10.18 17.03
CA SER A 217 -5.12 9.43 17.61
C SER A 217 -4.70 8.18 18.39
N GLY A 218 -3.56 7.60 18.05
CA GLY A 218 -3.13 6.27 18.50
C GLY A 218 -3.95 5.10 17.93
N SER A 219 -4.95 5.36 17.08
CA SER A 219 -5.90 4.37 16.59
C SER A 219 -5.68 4.09 15.11
N LEU A 220 -5.57 2.82 14.73
CA LEU A 220 -5.45 2.40 13.32
C LEU A 220 -6.78 2.47 12.57
N PHE A 221 -7.91 2.48 13.29
CA PHE A 221 -9.22 2.39 12.65
C PHE A 221 -9.52 3.60 11.77
N GLY A 222 -9.08 4.79 12.16
CA GLY A 222 -9.21 6.01 11.35
C GLY A 222 -8.46 5.88 10.02
N PRO A 223 -7.12 5.73 10.02
CA PRO A 223 -6.34 5.51 8.81
C PRO A 223 -6.86 4.37 7.94
N TRP A 224 -7.23 3.24 8.55
CA TRP A 224 -7.82 2.10 7.85
C TRP A 224 -9.13 2.44 7.15
N LEU A 225 -10.06 3.12 7.82
CA LEU A 225 -11.31 3.57 7.23
C LEU A 225 -11.04 4.50 6.03
N SER A 226 -10.09 5.43 6.16
CA SER A 226 -9.71 6.31 5.05
C SER A 226 -9.10 5.53 3.89
N HIS A 227 -8.19 4.58 4.17
CA HIS A 227 -7.51 3.78 3.16
C HIS A 227 -8.50 2.86 2.43
N MET A 228 -9.38 2.19 3.16
CA MET A 228 -10.46 1.38 2.60
C MET A 228 -11.31 2.16 1.59
N LEU A 229 -11.64 3.43 1.89
CA LEU A 229 -12.39 4.27 0.96
C LEU A 229 -11.61 4.58 -0.31
N VAL A 230 -10.31 4.86 -0.19
CA VAL A 230 -9.44 5.11 -1.35
C VAL A 230 -9.33 3.87 -2.23
N ASP A 231 -9.11 2.69 -1.64
CA ASP A 231 -9.08 1.43 -2.36
C ASP A 231 -10.41 1.11 -3.04
N ALA A 232 -11.53 1.32 -2.35
CA ALA A 232 -12.86 1.19 -2.95
C ALA A 232 -13.03 2.14 -4.15
N GLY A 233 -12.54 3.38 -4.05
CA GLY A 233 -12.49 4.32 -5.16
C GLY A 233 -11.67 3.80 -6.35
N ILE A 234 -10.51 3.22 -6.11
CA ILE A 234 -9.69 2.60 -7.17
C ILE A 234 -10.45 1.47 -7.85
N PHE A 235 -11.14 0.61 -7.10
CA PHE A 235 -11.96 -0.47 -7.65
C PHE A 235 -13.21 0.03 -8.38
N LEU A 236 -13.77 1.19 -8.03
CA LEU A 236 -14.84 1.82 -8.80
C LEU A 236 -14.35 2.27 -10.18
N VAL A 237 -13.15 2.85 -10.27
CA VAL A 237 -12.52 3.16 -11.56
C VAL A 237 -12.28 1.88 -12.34
N GLY A 238 -11.67 0.86 -11.71
CA GLY A 238 -11.42 -0.42 -12.35
C GLY A 238 -12.68 -1.09 -12.86
N TYR A 239 -13.80 -1.01 -12.13
CA TYR A 239 -15.09 -1.53 -12.57
C TYR A 239 -15.56 -0.87 -13.85
N ASP A 240 -15.42 0.46 -14.00
CA ASP A 240 -15.80 1.15 -15.24
C ASP A 240 -15.00 0.64 -16.44
N LEU A 241 -13.73 0.27 -16.24
CA LEU A 241 -12.86 -0.26 -17.28
C LEU A 241 -13.22 -1.68 -17.72
N VAL A 242 -13.69 -2.54 -16.79
CA VAL A 242 -13.87 -3.97 -17.05
C VAL A 242 -15.32 -4.43 -17.13
N ARG A 243 -16.30 -3.60 -16.75
CA ARG A 243 -17.72 -4.02 -16.71
C ARG A 243 -18.29 -4.48 -18.05
N GLY A 244 -17.70 -4.06 -19.17
CA GLY A 244 -18.09 -4.50 -20.51
C GLY A 244 -17.55 -5.87 -20.92
N THR A 245 -16.72 -6.49 -20.08
CA THR A 245 -16.14 -7.82 -20.31
C THR A 245 -16.77 -8.92 -19.46
N PHE A 246 -17.73 -8.57 -18.60
CA PHE A 246 -18.55 -9.51 -17.82
C PHE A 246 -19.80 -9.95 -18.59
#